data_AF-A0A317U719-F1
#
_entry.id   AF-A0A317U719-F1
#
_cell.length_a   1.000
_cell.length_b   1.000
_cell.length_c   1.000
_cell.angle_alpha   90.00
_cell.angle_beta   90.00
_cell.angle_gamma   90.00
#
_symmetry.space_group_name_H-M   'P 1'
#
loop_
_entity.id
_entity.type
_entity.pdbx_description
1 polymer ?
#
loop_
_entity_poly.entity_id
_entity_poly.type
_entity_poly.pdbx_seq_one_letter_code
_entity_poly.pdbx_strand_id
1 'polypeptide(L)'
;MKFENSTFEERFNDYWNSNVVTLDIAIRSCSLGLNLFEIRSSALQLIETYQRHILNILSNLTRQIYLFDDKEYVQKYIKNTVDQAIEDLSFYKNIFPEYKEIPAEFLTALINASSSESENIASNSFF
;
A
#
# COMPACT_ATOMS: atom_id res chain seq x y z
N MET A 1 21.28 -7.41 -5.71
CA MET A 1 20.49 -6.91 -6.87
C MET A 1 20.02 -5.51 -6.54
N LYS A 2 19.93 -4.57 -7.48
CA LYS A 2 19.42 -3.21 -7.17
C LYS A 2 17.92 -3.09 -7.44
N PHE A 3 17.17 -2.42 -6.56
CA PHE A 3 15.75 -2.10 -6.75
C PHE A 3 15.56 -0.75 -7.47
N GLU A 4 16.23 0.31 -7.02
CA GLU A 4 16.09 1.65 -7.60
C GLU A 4 16.51 1.65 -9.08
N ASN A 5 15.67 2.26 -9.92
CA ASN A 5 15.78 2.33 -11.38
C ASN A 5 15.86 0.94 -12.06
N SER A 6 15.27 -0.09 -11.43
CA SER A 6 15.24 -1.45 -11.98
C SER A 6 13.89 -1.81 -12.57
N THR A 7 13.84 -2.90 -13.33
CA THR A 7 12.59 -3.52 -13.79
C THR A 7 11.71 -4.01 -12.63
N PHE A 8 12.25 -4.19 -11.42
CA PHE A 8 11.43 -4.53 -10.25
C PHE A 8 10.62 -3.32 -9.80
N GLU A 9 11.28 -2.18 -9.64
CA GLU A 9 10.60 -0.92 -9.28
C GLU A 9 9.55 -0.56 -10.32
N GLU A 10 9.89 -0.63 -11.61
CA GLU A 10 8.95 -0.39 -12.71
C GLU A 10 7.68 -1.26 -12.59
N ARG A 11 7.83 -2.55 -12.32
CA ARG A 11 6.68 -3.46 -12.14
C ARG A 11 5.80 -3.10 -10.95
N PHE A 12 6.39 -2.67 -9.84
CA PHE A 12 5.61 -2.23 -8.68
C PHE A 12 4.88 -0.91 -8.96
N ASN A 13 5.53 0.03 -9.66
CA ASN A 13 4.93 1.28 -10.10
C ASN A 13 3.77 1.04 -11.09
N ASP A 14 3.95 0.16 -12.06
CA ASP A 14 2.90 -0.20 -13.03
C ASP A 14 1.72 -0.88 -12.35
N TYR A 15 1.99 -1.79 -11.40
CA TYR A 15 0.95 -2.42 -10.60
C TYR A 15 0.18 -1.40 -9.76
N TRP A 16 0.89 -0.46 -9.12
CA TRP A 16 0.31 0.64 -8.37
C TRP A 16 -0.62 1.49 -9.25
N ASN A 17 -0.13 1.95 -10.40
CA ASN A 17 -0.91 2.79 -11.31
C ASN A 17 -2.15 2.07 -11.85
N SER A 18 -1.99 0.80 -12.26
CA SER A 18 -3.08 0.05 -12.89
C SER A 18 -4.16 -0.38 -11.90
N ASN A 19 -3.82 -0.59 -10.62
CA ASN A 19 -4.75 -1.11 -9.63
C ASN A 19 -5.11 -0.07 -8.57
N VAL A 20 -4.11 0.49 -7.88
CA VAL A 20 -4.31 1.36 -6.72
C VAL A 20 -4.84 2.73 -7.15
N VAL A 21 -4.19 3.39 -8.11
CA VAL A 21 -4.62 4.71 -8.61
C VAL A 21 -5.98 4.61 -9.29
N THR A 22 -6.21 3.57 -10.08
CA THR A 22 -7.51 3.35 -10.74
C THR A 22 -8.64 3.15 -9.72
N LEU A 23 -8.39 2.42 -8.63
CA LEU A 23 -9.36 2.25 -7.54
C LEU A 23 -9.58 3.54 -6.75
N ASP A 24 -8.53 4.31 -6.44
CA ASP A 24 -8.66 5.62 -5.79
C ASP A 24 -9.58 6.55 -6.61
N ILE A 25 -9.33 6.66 -7.92
CA ILE A 25 -10.17 7.44 -8.83
C ILE A 25 -11.63 6.96 -8.79
N ALA A 26 -11.86 5.64 -8.81
CA ALA A 26 -13.21 5.07 -8.77
C ALA A 26 -13.91 5.37 -7.43
N ILE A 27 -13.23 5.16 -6.29
CA ILE A 27 -13.76 5.42 -4.95
C ILE A 27 -14.11 6.90 -4.79
N ARG A 28 -13.23 7.81 -5.23
CA ARG A 28 -13.48 9.25 -5.21
C ARG A 28 -14.59 9.67 -6.18
N SER A 29 -14.74 9.00 -7.31
CA SER A 29 -15.84 9.31 -8.25
C SER A 29 -17.20 8.87 -7.70
N CYS A 30 -17.24 7.74 -6.97
CA CYS A 30 -18.46 7.28 -6.29
C CYS A 30 -19.00 8.31 -5.30
N SER A 31 -18.13 9.04 -4.58
CA SER A 31 -18.58 10.05 -3.63
C SER A 31 -19.21 11.28 -4.27
N LEU A 32 -18.84 11.58 -5.51
CA LEU A 32 -19.37 12.71 -6.27
C LEU A 32 -20.68 12.36 -7.00
N GLY A 33 -21.16 11.11 -6.89
CA GLY A 33 -22.29 10.62 -7.67
C GLY A 33 -22.00 10.54 -9.17
N LEU A 34 -20.74 10.68 -9.57
CA LEU A 34 -20.28 10.70 -10.96
C LEU A 34 -19.91 9.29 -11.42
N ASN A 35 -20.79 8.31 -11.19
CA ASN A 35 -20.57 6.92 -11.60
C ASN A 35 -20.57 6.81 -13.15
N LEU A 36 -19.46 7.23 -13.75
CA LEU A 36 -19.11 7.12 -15.17
C LEU A 36 -18.69 5.68 -15.52
N PHE A 37 -18.51 4.83 -14.51
CA PHE A 37 -18.29 3.40 -14.66
C PHE A 37 -19.52 2.67 -14.10
N GLU A 38 -20.13 1.81 -14.91
CA GLU A 38 -21.17 0.84 -14.53
C GLU A 38 -20.61 -0.24 -13.58
N ILE A 39 -19.91 0.14 -12.52
CA ILE A 39 -19.40 -0.78 -11.53
C ILE A 39 -20.52 -1.02 -10.53
N ARG A 40 -21.15 -2.20 -10.63
CA ARG A 40 -22.16 -2.71 -9.68
C ARG A 40 -21.62 -2.93 -8.25
N SER A 41 -20.35 -2.61 -8.00
CA SER A 41 -19.69 -2.78 -6.71
C SER A 41 -19.95 -1.58 -5.82
N SER A 42 -20.29 -1.83 -4.55
CA SER A 42 -20.41 -0.77 -3.55
C SER A 42 -19.04 -0.15 -3.24
N ALA A 43 -19.03 1.10 -2.74
CA ALA A 43 -17.79 1.77 -2.33
C ALA A 43 -16.98 0.93 -1.33
N LEU A 44 -17.65 0.18 -0.45
CA LEU A 44 -17.01 -0.79 0.46
C LEU A 44 -16.16 -1.83 -0.29
N GLN A 45 -16.71 -2.47 -1.33
CA GLN A 45 -15.97 -3.48 -2.10
C GLN A 45 -14.76 -2.89 -2.82
N LEU A 46 -14.87 -1.63 -3.29
CA LEU A 46 -13.75 -0.92 -3.90
C LEU A 46 -12.65 -0.65 -2.88
N ILE A 47 -13.01 -0.18 -1.67
CA ILE A 47 -12.07 0.08 -0.57
C ILE A 47 -11.39 -1.21 -0.10
N GLU A 48 -12.13 -2.31 0.06
CA GLU A 48 -11.57 -3.63 0.41
C GLU A 48 -10.60 -4.13 -0.67
N THR A 49 -10.95 -3.93 -1.95
CA THR A 49 -10.07 -4.29 -3.07
C THR A 49 -8.81 -3.44 -3.06
N TYR A 50 -8.92 -2.13 -2.82
CA TYR A 50 -7.78 -1.21 -2.67
C TYR A 50 -6.84 -1.71 -1.57
N GLN A 51 -7.37 -2.00 -0.38
CA GLN A 51 -6.58 -2.50 0.75
C GLN A 51 -5.84 -3.79 0.40
N ARG A 52 -6.49 -4.73 -0.28
CA ARG A 52 -5.85 -5.98 -0.73
C ARG A 52 -4.68 -5.73 -1.69
N HIS A 53 -4.79 -4.77 -2.60
CA HIS A 53 -3.68 -4.41 -3.49
C HIS A 53 -2.50 -3.80 -2.73
N ILE A 54 -2.75 -2.93 -1.75
CA ILE A 54 -1.71 -2.40 -0.87
C ILE A 54 -1.00 -3.55 -0.11
N LEU A 55 -1.77 -4.48 0.49
CA LEU A 55 -1.21 -5.63 1.19
C LEU A 55 -0.33 -6.49 0.28
N ASN A 56 -0.75 -6.70 -0.97
CA ASN A 56 0.05 -7.45 -1.94
C ASN A 56 1.39 -6.76 -2.21
N ILE A 57 1.41 -5.43 -2.41
CA ILE A 57 2.64 -4.68 -2.63
C ILE A 57 3.57 -4.82 -1.41
N LEU A 58 3.05 -4.52 -0.22
CA LEU A 58 3.82 -4.54 1.02
C LEU A 58 4.35 -5.94 1.33
N SER A 59 3.51 -6.97 1.22
CA SER A 59 3.91 -8.36 1.46
C SER A 59 5.04 -8.81 0.52
N ASN A 60 4.94 -8.47 -0.77
CA ASN A 60 5.97 -8.83 -1.74
C ASN A 60 7.30 -8.10 -1.47
N LEU A 61 7.25 -6.79 -1.23
CA LEU A 61 8.46 -6.00 -0.95
C LEU A 61 9.13 -6.43 0.36
N THR A 62 8.38 -6.56 1.45
CA THR A 62 8.94 -6.98 2.75
C THR A 62 9.55 -8.38 2.68
N ARG A 63 8.95 -9.31 1.91
CA ARG A 63 9.50 -10.67 1.73
C ARG A 63 10.75 -10.71 0.85
N GLN A 64 10.97 -9.72 -0.01
CA GLN A 64 12.07 -9.72 -0.98
C GLN A 64 13.18 -8.73 -0.61
N ILE A 65 12.99 -7.91 0.42
CA ILE A 65 13.92 -6.85 0.81
C ILE A 65 15.38 -7.32 0.94
N TYR A 66 15.60 -8.53 1.48
CA TYR A 66 16.94 -9.07 1.68
C TYR A 66 17.68 -9.41 0.36
N LEU A 67 16.96 -9.51 -0.75
CA LEU A 67 17.52 -9.78 -2.09
C LEU A 67 18.13 -8.52 -2.73
N PHE A 68 17.81 -7.34 -2.19
CA PHE A 68 18.26 -6.06 -2.72
C PHE A 68 19.49 -5.53 -2.00
N ASP A 69 20.39 -4.91 -2.75
CA ASP A 69 21.62 -4.29 -2.24
C ASP A 69 21.33 -2.91 -1.63
N ASP A 70 20.33 -2.21 -2.19
CA ASP A 70 19.84 -0.89 -1.81
C ASP A 70 18.62 -0.98 -0.86
N LYS A 71 18.76 -1.72 0.24
CA LYS A 71 17.68 -1.99 1.20
C LYS A 71 17.03 -0.73 1.76
N GLU A 72 17.82 0.30 2.06
CA GLU A 72 17.33 1.58 2.56
C GLU A 72 16.37 2.25 1.56
N TYR A 73 16.66 2.14 0.26
CA TYR A 73 15.78 2.64 -0.78
C TYR A 73 14.46 1.87 -0.79
N VAL A 74 14.51 0.54 -0.71
CA VAL A 74 13.31 -0.32 -0.65
C VAL A 74 12.48 0.01 0.60
N GLN A 75 13.10 0.23 1.75
CA GLN A 75 12.41 0.64 2.98
C GLN A 75 11.72 1.99 2.81
N LYS A 76 12.40 2.96 2.19
CA LYS A 76 11.79 4.26 1.87
C LYS A 76 10.59 4.10 0.93
N TYR A 77 10.69 3.24 -0.08
CA TYR A 77 9.59 2.93 -0.99
C TYR A 77 8.39 2.31 -0.23
N ILE A 78 8.65 1.33 0.65
CA ILE A 78 7.63 0.71 1.51
C ILE A 78 6.96 1.77 2.39
N LYS A 79 7.75 2.63 3.04
CA LYS A 79 7.25 3.71 3.90
C LYS A 79 6.34 4.66 3.12
N ASN A 80 6.77 5.12 1.95
CA ASN A 80 5.95 5.99 1.10
C ASN A 80 4.62 5.31 0.69
N THR A 81 4.65 4.01 0.40
CA THR A 81 3.46 3.21 0.08
C THR A 81 2.49 3.18 1.27
N VAL A 82 2.99 2.99 2.49
CA VAL A 82 2.20 2.99 3.73
C VAL A 82 1.61 4.38 4.00
N ASP A 83 2.43 5.43 3.91
CA ASP A 83 2.00 6.81 4.17
C ASP A 83 0.86 7.21 3.23
N GLN A 84 0.97 6.90 1.93
CA GLN A 84 -0.08 7.17 0.96
C GLN A 84 -1.36 6.37 1.25
N ALA A 85 -1.23 5.08 1.60
CA ALA A 85 -2.39 4.26 1.94
C ALA A 85 -3.14 4.79 3.18
N ILE A 86 -2.42 5.31 4.18
CA ILE A 86 -3.01 5.93 5.36
C ILE A 86 -3.75 7.21 4.98
N GLU A 87 -3.16 8.05 4.14
CA GLU A 87 -3.80 9.27 3.64
C GLU A 87 -5.10 8.96 2.90
N ASP A 88 -5.05 8.05 1.93
CA ASP A 88 -6.20 7.66 1.11
C ASP A 88 -7.33 7.06 1.96
N LEU A 89 -7.02 6.13 2.87
CA LEU A 89 -8.03 5.53 3.74
C LEU A 89 -8.62 6.53 4.75
N SER A 90 -7.81 7.46 5.25
CA SER A 90 -8.29 8.55 6.10
C SER A 90 -9.27 9.44 5.34
N PHE A 91 -8.99 9.69 4.06
CA PHE A 91 -9.89 10.41 3.17
C PHE A 91 -11.19 9.63 2.91
N TYR A 92 -11.12 8.33 2.59
CA TYR A 92 -12.31 7.51 2.34
C TYR A 92 -13.21 7.43 3.58
N LYS A 93 -12.62 7.32 4.78
CA LYS A 93 -13.36 7.32 6.06
C LYS A 93 -14.18 8.59 6.28
N ASN A 94 -13.70 9.72 5.78
CA ASN A 94 -14.42 10.99 5.88
C ASN A 94 -15.61 11.07 4.92
N ILE A 95 -15.53 10.40 3.78
CA ILE A 95 -16.57 10.45 2.75
C ILE A 95 -17.60 9.33 2.90
N PHE A 96 -17.15 8.16 3.32
CA PHE A 96 -18.00 6.99 3.58
C PHE A 96 -17.96 6.66 5.07
N PRO A 97 -18.58 7.49 5.94
CA PRO A 97 -18.57 7.30 7.39
C PRO A 97 -19.24 5.98 7.85
N GLU A 98 -20.01 5.32 7.00
CA GLU A 98 -20.56 3.98 7.20
C GLU A 98 -19.51 2.87 7.11
N TYR A 99 -18.33 3.14 6.53
CA TYR A 99 -17.22 2.19 6.36
C TYR A 99 -15.99 2.59 7.19
N LYS A 100 -16.22 3.17 8.38
CA LYS A 100 -15.18 3.73 9.26
C LYS A 100 -14.15 2.73 9.75
N GLU A 101 -14.47 1.44 9.74
CA GLU A 101 -13.59 0.40 10.24
C GLU A 101 -12.65 -0.06 9.13
N ILE A 102 -11.39 0.36 9.25
CA ILE A 102 -10.30 -0.27 8.53
C ILE A 102 -10.05 -1.62 9.22
N PRO A 103 -10.01 -2.75 8.49
CA PRO A 103 -9.75 -4.05 9.08
C PRO A 103 -8.48 -4.03 9.93
N ALA A 104 -8.55 -4.56 11.15
CA ALA A 104 -7.41 -4.58 12.07
C ALA A 104 -6.18 -5.26 11.46
N GLU A 105 -6.39 -6.33 10.69
CA GLU A 105 -5.34 -7.04 9.96
C GLU A 105 -4.59 -6.13 8.98
N PHE A 106 -5.31 -5.22 8.33
CA PHE A 106 -4.72 -4.25 7.42
C PHE A 106 -3.87 -3.23 8.18
N LEU A 107 -4.38 -2.70 9.29
CA LEU A 107 -3.63 -1.77 10.15
C LEU A 107 -2.35 -2.42 10.70
N THR A 108 -2.45 -3.68 11.16
CA THR A 108 -1.27 -4.45 11.61
C THR A 108 -0.25 -4.63 10.49
N ALA A 109 -0.70 -4.91 9.26
CA ALA A 109 0.21 -5.04 8.12
C ALA A 109 0.91 -3.72 7.77
N LEU A 110 0.20 -2.59 7.82
CA LEU A 110 0.80 -1.26 7.64
C LEU A 110 1.87 -0.99 8.69
N ILE A 111 1.54 -1.21 9.98
CA ILE A 111 2.46 -1.01 11.10
C ILE A 111 3.70 -1.88 10.93
N ASN A 112 3.54 -3.17 10.60
CA ASN A 112 4.66 -4.08 10.41
C ASN A 112 5.54 -3.69 9.23
N ALA A 113 4.94 -3.23 8.12
CA ALA A 113 5.68 -2.75 6.97
C ALA A 113 6.49 -1.48 7.30
N SER A 114 5.91 -0.54 8.05
CA SER A 114 6.60 0.68 8.49
C SER A 114 7.63 0.46 9.59
N SER A 115 7.50 -0.62 10.38
CA SER A 115 8.36 -0.89 11.56
C SER A 115 9.58 -1.74 11.26
N SER A 116 9.88 -2.03 9.99
CA SER A 116 11.03 -2.85 9.57
C SER A 116 12.41 -2.21 9.82
N GLU A 117 12.47 -1.24 10.75
CA GLU A 117 13.64 -0.45 11.13
C GLU A 117 14.38 -1.00 12.37
N SER A 118 14.01 -2.14 12.96
CA SER A 118 14.56 -2.51 14.29
C SER A 118 14.87 -3.98 14.57
N GLU A 119 15.34 -4.78 13.61
CA GLU A 119 15.93 -6.10 13.94
C GLU A 119 17.31 -6.40 13.32
N ASN A 120 17.81 -5.61 12.36
CA ASN A 120 19.10 -5.90 11.72
C ASN A 120 20.30 -5.09 12.27
N ILE A 121 20.10 -4.11 13.14
CA ILE A 121 21.21 -3.35 13.74
C ILE A 121 21.65 -3.94 15.09
N ALA A 122 20.75 -4.61 15.83
CA ALA A 122 21.08 -5.20 17.13
C ALA A 122 21.86 -6.53 17.06
N SER A 123 21.84 -7.21 15.90
CA SER A 123 22.45 -8.54 15.75
C SER A 123 23.90 -8.53 15.26
N ASN A 124 24.46 -7.37 14.88
CA ASN A 124 25.83 -7.25 14.37
C ASN A 124 26.81 -6.51 15.31
N SER A 125 26.41 -6.20 16.55
CA SER A 125 27.27 -5.58 17.56
C SER A 125 27.85 -6.56 18.60
N PHE A 126 27.79 -7.88 18.34
CA PHE A 126 28.48 -8.89 19.13
C PHE A 126 29.16 -9.92 18.24
N PHE A 127 30.34 -9.59 17.72
CA PHE A 127 31.50 -10.50 17.58
C PHE A 127 32.78 -9.67 17.50
#